data_AF-A0A532DYT7-F1
#
_entry.id   AF-A0A532DYT7-F1
#
_cell.length_a   1.000
_cell.length_b   1.000
_cell.length_c   1.000
_cell.angle_alpha   90.00
_cell.angle_beta   90.00
_cell.angle_gamma   90.00
#
_symmetry.space_group_name_H-M   'P 1'
#
loop_
_entity.id
_entity.type
_entity.pdbx_description
1 polymer ?
#
loop_
_entity_poly.entity_id
_entity_poly.type
_entity_poly.pdbx_seq_one_letter_code
_entity_poly.pdbx_strand_id
1 'polypeptide(L)'
;FGEIDVVRATRGQELFETHCVSCHRLQHREESVGYTKVTVGPVEHSLIPGQPPLGTDPLMAKNALREAVDRDGKPIVWKGKNVHLPDQLTDVVTEEILSLRHPIESLLVLLDGLAALLRGETEQPMVTQGIPAYKARPLDGIWATAPYLHNGSVPNLYELLLPPEKRSRTFYVGARTFDPEHVGFLTTKQSEHETLIDTTIQGNSNAGHLYGIDQLTENDRWALVEYQKTL
;
A
#
# COMPACT_ATOMS: atom_id res chain seq x y z
N PHE A 1 -10.33 -22.74 -4.51
CA PHE A 1 -10.92 -21.82 -3.52
C PHE A 1 -11.74 -22.69 -2.59
N GLY A 2 -11.26 -22.95 -1.38
CA GLY A 2 -11.91 -23.88 -0.44
C GLY A 2 -13.20 -23.30 0.14
N GLU A 3 -13.86 -24.04 1.04
CA GLU A 3 -14.98 -23.50 1.83
C GLU A 3 -14.48 -22.41 2.78
N ILE A 4 -15.30 -21.38 2.99
CA ILE A 4 -15.03 -20.30 3.94
C ILE A 4 -15.55 -20.72 5.31
N ASP A 5 -14.68 -20.66 6.32
CA ASP A 5 -15.08 -20.77 7.72
C ASP A 5 -15.75 -19.45 8.16
N VAL A 6 -17.08 -19.45 8.15
CA VAL A 6 -17.90 -18.26 8.45
C VAL A 6 -17.64 -17.71 9.86
N VAL A 7 -17.41 -18.59 10.85
CA VAL A 7 -17.16 -18.16 12.23
C VAL A 7 -15.82 -17.43 12.32
N ARG A 8 -14.79 -18.00 11.69
CA ARG A 8 -13.46 -17.40 11.63
C ARG A 8 -13.45 -16.11 10.79
N ALA A 9 -14.16 -16.08 9.67
CA ALA A 9 -14.30 -14.88 8.84
C ALA A 9 -15.01 -13.74 9.59
N THR A 10 -16.05 -14.05 10.38
CA THR A 10 -16.74 -13.06 11.23
C THR A 10 -15.78 -12.44 12.24
N ARG A 11 -14.97 -13.27 12.91
CA ARG A 11 -13.91 -12.77 13.81
C ARG A 11 -12.88 -11.91 13.05
N GLY A 12 -12.51 -12.32 11.84
CA GLY A 12 -11.60 -11.56 10.99
C GLY A 12 -12.14 -10.20 10.58
N GLN A 13 -13.46 -10.09 10.37
CA GLN A 13 -14.11 -8.81 10.08
C GLN A 13 -13.93 -7.82 11.23
N GLU A 14 -14.19 -8.23 12.47
CA GLU A 14 -14.00 -7.38 13.66
C GLU A 14 -12.55 -6.87 13.79
N LEU A 15 -11.59 -7.78 13.53
CA LEU A 15 -10.16 -7.46 13.54
C LEU A 15 -9.81 -6.47 12.42
N PHE A 16 -10.40 -6.66 11.23
CA PHE A 16 -10.18 -5.79 10.09
C PHE A 16 -10.69 -4.36 10.35
N GLU A 17 -11.89 -4.24 10.92
CA GLU A 17 -12.48 -2.97 11.37
C GLU A 17 -11.63 -2.27 12.43
N THR A 18 -10.86 -3.01 13.22
CA THR A 18 -10.00 -2.44 14.26
C THR A 18 -8.62 -2.04 13.71
N HIS A 19 -8.02 -2.88 12.89
CA HIS A 19 -6.60 -2.80 12.56
C HIS A 19 -6.30 -2.34 11.12
N CYS A 20 -7.27 -2.42 10.21
CA CYS A 20 -7.01 -2.26 8.77
C CYS A 20 -7.72 -1.04 8.17
N VAL A 21 -8.93 -0.73 8.61
CA VAL A 21 -9.81 0.30 7.97
C VAL A 21 -9.30 1.74 8.08
N SER A 22 -8.34 2.03 8.95
CA SER A 22 -7.71 3.36 8.99
C SER A 22 -6.89 3.65 7.74
N CYS A 23 -6.39 2.61 7.08
CA CYS A 23 -5.59 2.70 5.86
C CYS A 23 -6.33 2.14 4.65
N HIS A 24 -6.94 0.97 4.81
CA HIS A 24 -7.63 0.27 3.74
C HIS A 24 -9.13 0.55 3.77
N ARG A 25 -9.78 0.28 2.66
CA ARG A 25 -11.24 0.31 2.58
C ARG A 25 -11.74 -0.85 1.73
N LEU A 26 -13.03 -1.12 1.85
CA LEU A 26 -13.77 -1.90 0.87
C LEU A 26 -14.44 -0.93 -0.09
N GLN A 27 -14.53 -1.31 -1.36
CA GLN A 27 -15.22 -0.57 -2.41
C GLN A 27 -16.34 -1.46 -2.93
N HIS A 28 -17.51 -1.29 -2.34
CA HIS A 28 -18.69 -2.04 -2.74
C HIS A 28 -19.05 -1.76 -4.20
N ARG A 29 -19.44 -2.81 -4.93
CA ARG A 29 -19.68 -2.77 -6.37
C ARG A 29 -20.82 -1.83 -6.75
N GLU A 30 -21.72 -1.57 -5.80
CA GLU A 30 -22.88 -0.71 -5.92
C GLU A 30 -22.54 0.78 -5.74
N GLU A 31 -21.36 1.10 -5.19
CA GLU A 31 -20.90 2.49 -5.06
C GLU A 31 -20.55 3.09 -6.43
N SER A 32 -21.13 4.24 -6.75
CA SER A 32 -20.82 4.96 -7.98
C SER A 32 -19.32 5.29 -8.04
N VAL A 33 -18.67 4.98 -9.16
CA VAL A 33 -17.22 5.13 -9.41
C VAL A 33 -16.73 6.59 -9.46
N GLY A 34 -17.53 7.55 -8.97
CA GLY A 34 -17.24 8.97 -9.03
C GLY A 34 -15.98 9.35 -8.24
N TYR A 35 -15.89 8.93 -6.97
CA TYR A 35 -14.80 9.31 -6.06
C TYR A 35 -14.47 8.20 -5.07
N THR A 36 -13.19 7.98 -4.83
CA THR A 36 -12.68 6.93 -3.93
C THR A 36 -11.71 7.58 -2.95
N LYS A 37 -12.11 7.68 -1.67
CA LYS A 37 -11.19 8.09 -0.60
C LYS A 37 -10.06 7.06 -0.49
N VAL A 38 -8.82 7.52 -0.45
CA VAL A 38 -7.65 6.64 -0.34
C VAL A 38 -6.71 7.19 0.71
N THR A 39 -6.15 6.31 1.52
CA THR A 39 -5.11 6.67 2.47
C THR A 39 -3.75 6.52 1.79
N VAL A 40 -2.87 7.49 2.00
CA VAL A 40 -1.50 7.49 1.48
C VAL A 40 -0.53 7.42 2.66
N GLY A 41 0.27 6.37 2.71
CA GLY A 41 1.26 6.14 3.76
C GLY A 41 2.67 6.48 3.25
N PRO A 42 3.37 7.46 3.84
CA PRO A 42 4.77 7.70 3.53
C PRO A 42 5.64 6.53 3.98
N VAL A 43 6.65 6.25 3.17
CA VAL A 43 7.53 5.10 3.34
C VAL A 43 8.56 5.32 4.43
N GLU A 44 9.09 6.54 4.52
CA GLU A 44 10.26 6.86 5.37
C GLU A 44 9.93 7.77 6.55
N HIS A 45 8.75 8.40 6.54
CA HIS A 45 8.31 9.32 7.57
C HIS A 45 6.93 8.90 8.09
N SER A 46 6.69 9.09 9.39
CA SER A 46 5.35 8.93 9.94
C SER A 46 4.62 10.26 9.92
N LEU A 47 3.37 10.26 9.43
CA LEU A 47 2.47 11.40 9.51
C LEU A 47 1.53 11.32 10.71
N ILE A 48 1.52 10.19 11.44
CA ILE A 48 0.60 9.94 12.54
C ILE A 48 1.41 9.80 13.84
N PRO A 49 1.21 10.69 14.83
CA PRO A 49 1.93 10.61 16.10
C PRO A 49 1.80 9.24 16.75
N GLY A 50 2.95 8.65 17.10
CA GLY A 50 3.01 7.34 17.75
C GLY A 50 2.91 6.13 16.81
N GLN A 51 2.81 6.33 15.49
CA GLN A 51 2.81 5.24 14.51
C GLN A 51 4.13 5.20 13.72
N PRO A 52 4.65 4.01 13.39
CA PRO A 52 5.80 3.91 12.48
C PRO A 52 5.40 4.29 11.04
N PRO A 53 6.38 4.70 10.21
CA PRO A 53 6.14 4.86 8.77
C PRO A 53 5.73 3.53 8.12
N LEU A 54 5.25 3.58 6.87
CA LEU A 54 4.86 2.37 6.14
C LEU A 54 6.04 1.39 6.00
N GLY A 55 7.26 1.88 5.81
CA GLY A 55 8.50 1.10 5.92
C GLY A 55 8.72 0.03 4.83
N THR A 56 7.90 0.00 3.78
CA THR A 56 8.07 -0.89 2.62
C THR A 56 9.22 -0.42 1.72
N ASP A 57 9.60 -1.18 0.68
CA ASP A 57 10.67 -0.75 -0.24
C ASP A 57 10.43 0.67 -0.82
N PRO A 58 11.38 1.63 -0.65
CA PRO A 58 11.17 3.01 -1.09
C PRO A 58 11.55 3.25 -2.56
N LEU A 59 12.19 2.29 -3.24
CA LEU A 59 12.85 2.55 -4.52
C LEU A 59 11.87 2.99 -5.60
N MET A 60 10.72 2.30 -5.73
CA MET A 60 9.71 2.66 -6.72
C MET A 60 9.17 4.08 -6.48
N ALA A 61 8.82 4.42 -5.22
CA ALA A 61 8.36 5.76 -4.87
C ALA A 61 9.43 6.83 -5.12
N LYS A 62 10.69 6.56 -4.76
CA LYS A 62 11.81 7.49 -5.01
C LYS A 62 12.08 7.70 -6.50
N ASN A 63 11.98 6.65 -7.31
CA ASN A 63 12.16 6.76 -8.75
C ASN A 63 11.05 7.60 -9.39
N ALA A 64 9.80 7.44 -8.93
CA ALA A 64 8.68 8.27 -9.39
C ALA A 64 8.93 9.76 -9.13
N LEU A 65 9.52 10.10 -7.97
CA LEU A 65 9.86 11.47 -7.59
C LEU A 65 11.06 12.04 -8.33
N ARG A 66 12.02 11.19 -8.72
CA ARG A 66 13.24 11.62 -9.42
C ARG A 66 13.04 11.89 -10.91
N GLU A 67 11.99 11.33 -11.52
CA GLU A 67 11.84 11.29 -12.98
C GLU A 67 10.46 11.76 -13.50
N ALA A 68 9.86 12.78 -12.88
CA ALA A 68 8.78 13.50 -13.56
C ALA A 68 9.38 14.35 -14.70
N VAL A 69 9.74 13.72 -15.82
CA VAL A 69 10.18 14.36 -17.06
C VAL A 69 9.24 13.98 -18.20
N ASP A 70 8.94 14.92 -19.10
CA ASP A 70 8.11 14.67 -20.27
C ASP A 70 8.85 13.78 -21.29
N ARG A 71 8.18 13.48 -22.42
CA ARG A 71 8.77 12.68 -23.51
C ARG A 71 10.06 13.29 -24.10
N ASP A 72 10.29 14.57 -23.88
CA ASP A 72 11.46 15.32 -24.37
C ASP A 72 12.54 15.48 -23.27
N GLY A 73 12.38 14.82 -22.11
CA GLY A 73 13.32 14.87 -20.99
C GLY A 73 13.25 16.18 -20.20
N LYS A 74 12.22 17.01 -20.39
CA LYS A 74 12.04 18.24 -19.62
C LYS A 74 11.32 17.93 -18.31
N PRO A 75 11.74 18.51 -17.17
CA PRO A 75 11.00 18.39 -15.92
C PRO A 75 9.52 18.77 -16.11
N ILE A 76 8.62 17.87 -15.74
CA ILE A 76 7.19 18.14 -15.75
C ILE A 76 6.89 19.06 -14.57
N VAL A 77 6.78 20.35 -14.85
CA VAL A 77 6.35 21.37 -13.87
C VAL A 77 4.82 21.43 -13.88
N TRP A 78 4.16 20.78 -12.92
CA TRP A 78 2.70 20.79 -12.79
C TRP A 78 2.19 22.05 -12.08
N LYS A 79 1.45 22.91 -12.78
CA LYS A 79 0.74 24.07 -12.21
C LYS A 79 -0.65 23.65 -11.70
N GLY A 80 -0.74 23.15 -10.46
CA GLY A 80 -2.02 22.86 -9.82
C GLY A 80 -2.81 24.14 -9.51
N LYS A 81 -4.05 24.24 -10.02
CA LYS A 81 -5.02 25.27 -9.60
C LYS A 81 -5.85 24.74 -8.42
N ASN A 82 -5.89 25.53 -7.34
CA ASN A 82 -6.85 25.51 -6.23
C ASN A 82 -7.18 24.14 -5.62
N VAL A 83 -6.42 23.74 -4.60
CA VAL A 83 -6.80 22.67 -3.65
C VAL A 83 -7.62 23.28 -2.52
N HIS A 84 -8.87 22.85 -2.33
CA HIS A 84 -9.63 23.15 -1.10
C HIS A 84 -9.25 22.12 -0.03
N LEU A 85 -8.70 22.59 1.09
CA LEU A 85 -8.41 21.76 2.26
C LEU A 85 -9.67 21.70 3.14
N PRO A 86 -10.23 20.52 3.44
CA PRO A 86 -11.27 20.40 4.46
C PRO A 86 -10.66 20.54 5.87
N ASP A 87 -11.52 20.88 6.84
CA ASP A 87 -11.15 21.24 8.22
C ASP A 87 -10.49 20.10 9.04
N GLN A 88 -10.37 18.89 8.46
CA GLN A 88 -9.62 17.77 9.04
C GLN A 88 -8.55 17.28 8.05
N LEU A 89 -7.28 17.28 8.50
CA LEU A 89 -6.07 16.92 7.76
C LEU A 89 -6.05 15.50 7.15
N THR A 90 -7.09 14.69 7.37
CA THR A 90 -7.19 13.29 6.93
C THR A 90 -8.11 13.08 5.72
N ASP A 91 -8.85 14.11 5.30
CA ASP A 91 -9.86 13.96 4.26
C ASP A 91 -9.39 14.65 2.98
N VAL A 92 -9.06 13.87 1.96
CA VAL A 92 -8.71 14.41 0.64
C VAL A 92 -9.70 13.85 -0.37
N VAL A 93 -10.60 14.72 -0.83
CA VAL A 93 -11.53 14.46 -1.93
C VAL A 93 -10.94 15.13 -3.17
N THR A 94 -10.54 14.34 -4.18
CA THR A 94 -10.08 14.87 -5.46
C THR A 94 -11.13 14.66 -6.55
N GLU A 95 -11.54 15.75 -7.18
CA GLU A 95 -12.65 15.86 -8.15
C GLU A 95 -12.37 15.29 -9.55
N GLU A 96 -11.17 14.77 -9.87
CA GLU A 96 -10.82 14.39 -11.25
C GLU A 96 -10.04 13.06 -11.41
N ILE A 97 -10.76 12.08 -11.99
CA ILE A 97 -10.37 11.10 -13.03
C ILE A 97 -9.50 9.87 -12.65
N LEU A 98 -10.18 8.71 -12.75
CA LEU A 98 -9.64 7.43 -13.21
C LEU A 98 -8.90 7.56 -14.55
N SER A 99 -7.58 7.73 -14.54
CA SER A 99 -6.63 7.04 -15.43
C SER A 99 -5.27 7.68 -15.23
N LEU A 100 -4.25 6.86 -14.98
CA LEU A 100 -2.83 7.23 -15.00
C LEU A 100 -2.39 8.24 -13.91
N ARG A 101 -1.62 7.72 -12.94
CA ARG A 101 -0.47 8.42 -12.32
C ARG A 101 -0.66 9.68 -11.44
N HIS A 102 -1.84 10.12 -10.99
CA HIS A 102 -1.94 11.22 -9.99
C HIS A 102 -3.04 10.96 -8.95
N PRO A 103 -2.72 10.90 -7.62
CA PRO A 103 -2.89 12.07 -6.75
C PRO A 103 -1.91 12.19 -5.54
N ILE A 104 -0.80 11.43 -5.49
CA ILE A 104 0.10 11.41 -4.31
C ILE A 104 0.96 12.68 -4.19
N GLU A 105 1.39 13.25 -5.31
CA GLU A 105 2.30 14.41 -5.29
C GLU A 105 1.64 15.67 -4.72
N SER A 106 0.36 15.91 -5.01
CA SER A 106 -0.33 17.16 -4.62
C SER A 106 -0.54 17.31 -3.11
N LEU A 107 -0.74 16.21 -2.38
CA LEU A 107 -0.92 16.25 -0.92
C LEU A 107 0.42 16.42 -0.18
N LEU A 108 1.47 15.80 -0.70
CA LEU A 108 2.80 15.84 -0.09
C LEU A 108 3.50 17.19 -0.31
N VAL A 109 3.31 17.79 -1.49
CA VAL A 109 3.65 19.19 -1.77
C VAL A 109 3.01 20.14 -0.75
N LEU A 110 1.81 19.81 -0.29
CA LEU A 110 1.03 20.62 0.64
C LEU A 110 1.53 20.47 2.08
N LEU A 111 1.90 19.25 2.49
CA LEU A 111 2.53 18.99 3.80
C LEU A 111 3.94 19.60 3.90
N ASP A 112 4.74 19.49 2.84
CA ASP A 112 6.05 20.15 2.78
C ASP A 112 5.91 21.68 2.80
N GLY A 113 4.92 22.22 2.09
CA GLY A 113 4.57 23.64 2.14
C GLY A 113 4.16 24.10 3.54
N LEU A 114 3.37 23.30 4.26
CA LEU A 114 2.96 23.60 5.63
C LEU A 114 4.15 23.56 6.61
N ALA A 115 5.04 22.57 6.46
CA ALA A 115 6.23 22.43 7.29
C ALA A 115 7.24 23.55 7.04
N ALA A 116 7.43 23.99 5.80
CA ALA A 116 8.30 25.12 5.45
C ALA A 116 7.73 26.46 5.98
N LEU A 117 6.40 26.63 5.93
CA LEU A 117 5.71 27.78 6.51
C LEU A 117 5.88 27.83 8.04
N LEU A 118 5.74 26.70 8.73
CA LEU A 118 5.95 26.60 10.18
C LEU A 118 7.42 26.84 10.58
N ARG A 119 8.37 26.59 9.68
CA ARG A 119 9.81 26.87 9.87
C ARG A 119 10.22 28.31 9.51
N GLY A 120 9.32 29.13 8.97
CA GLY A 120 9.60 30.53 8.60
C GLY A 120 10.47 30.70 7.35
N GLU A 121 10.61 29.66 6.52
CA GLU A 121 11.47 29.62 5.34
C GLU A 121 10.70 30.14 4.11
N THR A 122 10.68 31.46 3.90
CA THR A 122 9.73 32.13 2.96
C THR A 122 10.27 32.41 1.55
N GLU A 123 11.54 32.14 1.25
CA GLU A 123 12.20 32.70 0.05
C GLU A 123 12.82 31.68 -0.93
N GLN A 124 12.75 30.36 -0.65
CA GLN A 124 13.30 29.39 -1.61
C GLN A 124 12.25 28.96 -2.64
N PRO A 125 12.55 28.96 -3.95
CA PRO A 125 11.68 28.35 -4.94
C PRO A 125 11.51 26.89 -4.55
N MET A 126 10.28 26.52 -4.21
CA MET A 126 9.93 25.21 -3.69
C MET A 126 10.19 24.15 -4.76
N VAL A 127 11.41 23.62 -4.81
CA VAL A 127 11.70 22.36 -5.50
C VAL A 127 11.09 21.29 -4.62
N THR A 128 9.83 20.95 -4.90
CA THR A 128 9.07 19.93 -4.20
C THR A 128 9.69 18.56 -4.45
N GLN A 129 10.70 18.20 -3.68
CA GLN A 129 11.14 16.81 -3.56
C GLN A 129 10.03 16.09 -2.78
N GLY A 130 8.99 15.61 -3.48
CA GLY A 130 7.85 14.98 -2.81
C GLY A 130 8.28 13.85 -1.87
N ILE A 131 7.44 13.52 -0.89
CA ILE A 131 7.73 12.45 0.07
C ILE A 131 7.46 11.08 -0.59
N PRO A 132 8.38 10.10 -0.53
CA PRO A 132 8.10 8.77 -1.06
C PRO A 132 6.96 8.13 -0.27
N ALA A 133 5.86 7.79 -0.95
CA ALA A 133 4.65 7.26 -0.34
C ALA A 133 3.91 6.27 -1.26
N TYR A 134 3.14 5.37 -0.65
CA TYR A 134 2.26 4.46 -1.37
C TYR A 134 0.80 4.62 -0.94
N LYS A 135 -0.10 4.44 -1.90
CA LYS A 135 -1.53 4.35 -1.67
C LYS A 135 -1.89 3.00 -1.06
N ALA A 136 -2.63 3.00 0.04
CA ALA A 136 -3.35 1.83 0.50
C ALA A 136 -4.51 1.54 -0.46
N ARG A 137 -4.47 0.41 -1.16
CA ARG A 137 -5.48 0.03 -2.15
C ARG A 137 -6.75 -0.49 -1.45
N PRO A 138 -7.94 -0.30 -2.06
CA PRO A 138 -9.10 -1.10 -1.72
C PRO A 138 -8.77 -2.60 -1.79
N LEU A 139 -9.35 -3.38 -0.90
CA LEU A 139 -9.00 -4.80 -0.71
C LEU A 139 -10.02 -5.78 -1.30
N ASP A 140 -10.97 -5.27 -2.07
CA ASP A 140 -11.91 -6.09 -2.84
C ASP A 140 -11.13 -6.98 -3.82
N GLY A 141 -11.37 -8.29 -3.75
CA GLY A 141 -10.65 -9.30 -4.52
C GLY A 141 -9.17 -9.51 -4.11
N ILE A 142 -8.73 -9.03 -2.94
CA ILE A 142 -7.33 -9.14 -2.49
C ILE A 142 -6.81 -10.58 -2.47
N TRP A 143 -7.70 -11.55 -2.24
CA TRP A 143 -7.34 -12.97 -2.26
C TRP A 143 -6.78 -13.46 -3.60
N ALA A 144 -7.06 -12.74 -4.70
CA ALA A 144 -6.69 -13.13 -6.05
C ALA A 144 -5.47 -12.38 -6.61
N THR A 145 -4.82 -11.51 -5.83
CA THR A 145 -3.79 -10.60 -6.32
C THR A 145 -2.40 -10.85 -5.76
N ALA A 146 -2.13 -12.06 -5.26
CA ALA A 146 -0.79 -12.43 -4.84
C ALA A 146 0.20 -12.38 -6.04
N PRO A 147 1.47 -11.99 -5.83
CA PRO A 147 2.08 -11.63 -4.55
C PRO A 147 1.74 -10.19 -4.09
N TYR A 148 1.97 -9.92 -2.81
CA TYR A 148 1.56 -8.72 -2.09
C TYR A 148 2.69 -7.68 -1.94
N LEU A 149 2.31 -6.49 -1.48
CA LEU A 149 3.06 -5.22 -1.54
C LEU A 149 3.20 -4.68 -2.98
N HIS A 150 3.74 -3.46 -3.11
CA HIS A 150 3.84 -2.75 -4.40
C HIS A 150 4.86 -3.38 -5.35
N ASN A 151 5.81 -4.14 -4.83
CA ASN A 151 6.89 -4.83 -5.54
C ASN A 151 6.70 -6.35 -5.61
N GLY A 152 5.59 -6.88 -5.07
CA GLY A 152 5.31 -8.33 -5.10
C GLY A 152 6.28 -9.17 -4.28
N SER A 153 6.84 -8.62 -3.20
CA SER A 153 7.88 -9.27 -2.38
C SER A 153 7.35 -10.14 -1.24
N VAL A 154 6.03 -10.30 -1.10
CA VAL A 154 5.40 -11.16 -0.07
C VAL A 154 4.47 -12.16 -0.76
N PRO A 155 4.66 -13.48 -0.58
CA PRO A 155 4.04 -14.47 -1.45
C PRO A 155 2.54 -14.70 -1.22
N ASN A 156 2.06 -14.52 0.00
CA ASN A 156 0.70 -14.89 0.41
C ASN A 156 0.17 -13.93 1.50
N LEU A 157 -1.14 -13.93 1.77
CA LEU A 157 -1.75 -13.04 2.76
C LEU A 157 -1.28 -13.35 4.17
N TYR A 158 -1.09 -14.63 4.49
CA TYR A 158 -0.65 -15.02 5.82
C TYR A 158 0.71 -14.39 6.16
N GLU A 159 1.68 -14.46 5.26
CA GLU A 159 3.00 -13.84 5.43
C GLU A 159 2.94 -12.31 5.45
N LEU A 160 1.96 -11.69 4.77
CA LEU A 160 1.76 -10.24 4.86
C LEU A 160 1.43 -9.79 6.29
N LEU A 161 0.74 -10.64 7.06
CA LEU A 161 0.39 -10.40 8.46
C LEU A 161 1.49 -10.82 9.46
N LEU A 162 2.60 -11.39 8.98
CA LEU A 162 3.77 -11.69 9.80
C LEU A 162 4.72 -10.49 9.89
N PRO A 163 5.51 -10.39 10.99
CA PRO A 163 6.70 -9.55 11.02
C PRO A 163 7.65 -9.90 9.85
N PRO A 164 8.31 -8.91 9.21
CA PRO A 164 9.19 -9.11 8.06
C PRO A 164 10.26 -10.18 8.25
N GLU A 165 10.76 -10.34 9.49
CA GLU A 165 11.80 -11.31 9.83
C GLU A 165 11.31 -12.76 9.70
N LYS A 166 9.99 -12.98 9.71
CA LYS A 166 9.33 -14.29 9.54
C LYS A 166 8.80 -14.51 8.12
N ARG A 167 8.93 -13.52 7.22
CA ARG A 167 8.52 -13.63 5.81
C ARG A 167 9.60 -14.35 5.00
N SER A 168 9.17 -15.04 3.95
CA SER A 168 10.03 -15.69 2.98
C SER A 168 10.98 -14.67 2.33
N ARG A 169 12.29 -14.95 2.40
CA ARG A 169 13.33 -14.14 1.75
C ARG A 169 13.48 -14.47 0.27
N THR A 170 13.17 -15.70 -0.11
CA THR A 170 13.18 -16.16 -1.49
C THR A 170 11.98 -17.04 -1.76
N PHE A 171 11.36 -16.88 -2.92
CA PHE A 171 10.23 -17.70 -3.35
C PHE A 171 10.05 -17.60 -4.87
N TYR A 172 9.43 -18.62 -5.47
CA TYR A 172 9.10 -18.59 -6.89
C TYR A 172 7.74 -17.96 -7.15
N VAL A 173 7.64 -17.19 -8.24
CA VAL A 173 6.38 -16.65 -8.77
C VAL A 173 6.13 -17.17 -10.19
N GLY A 174 4.87 -17.22 -10.59
CA GLY A 174 4.44 -17.71 -11.91
C GLY A 174 3.70 -19.05 -11.89
N ALA A 175 3.60 -19.69 -10.72
CA ALA A 175 2.79 -20.89 -10.55
C ALA A 175 1.31 -20.62 -10.85
N ARG A 176 0.63 -21.61 -11.44
CA ARG A 176 -0.83 -21.56 -11.71
C ARG A 176 -1.66 -22.18 -10.60
N THR A 177 -1.01 -22.83 -9.64
CA THR A 177 -1.66 -23.53 -8.53
C THR A 177 -1.83 -22.58 -7.36
N PHE A 178 -3.08 -22.34 -6.98
CA PHE A 178 -3.45 -21.49 -5.88
C PHE A 178 -3.37 -22.25 -4.55
N ASP A 179 -2.80 -21.62 -3.52
CA ASP A 179 -2.82 -22.07 -2.13
C ASP A 179 -4.00 -21.40 -1.41
N PRO A 180 -5.10 -22.13 -1.13
CA PRO A 180 -6.26 -21.57 -0.44
C PRO A 180 -6.07 -21.42 1.08
N GLU A 181 -5.05 -22.05 1.66
CA GLU A 181 -4.78 -21.96 3.10
C GLU A 181 -4.14 -20.61 3.42
N HIS A 182 -2.96 -20.34 2.84
CA HIS A 182 -2.22 -19.09 3.07
C HIS A 182 -2.71 -17.93 2.19
N VAL A 183 -3.54 -18.21 1.19
CA VAL A 183 -4.07 -17.27 0.19
C VAL A 183 -2.96 -16.65 -0.64
N GLY A 184 -2.58 -17.37 -1.70
CA GLY A 184 -1.57 -16.98 -2.67
C GLY A 184 -1.36 -18.07 -3.72
N PHE A 185 -0.21 -18.07 -4.38
CA PHE A 185 0.18 -19.16 -5.28
C PHE A 185 1.29 -20.01 -4.64
N LEU A 186 1.43 -21.25 -5.10
CA LEU A 186 2.56 -22.08 -4.69
C LEU A 186 3.89 -21.39 -5.01
N THR A 187 4.77 -21.37 -4.02
CA THR A 187 6.06 -20.66 -4.04
C THR A 187 7.25 -21.56 -4.37
N THR A 188 7.00 -22.85 -4.57
CA THR A 188 8.02 -23.84 -4.95
C THR A 188 8.21 -23.84 -6.46
N LYS A 189 9.44 -24.10 -6.92
CA LYS A 189 9.71 -24.25 -8.36
C LYS A 189 8.95 -25.47 -8.90
N GLN A 190 8.01 -25.25 -9.82
CA GLN A 190 7.23 -26.32 -10.45
C GLN A 190 7.72 -26.62 -11.88
N SER A 191 8.31 -25.64 -12.56
CA SER A 191 8.83 -25.76 -13.92
C SER A 191 10.01 -24.78 -14.15
N GLU A 192 10.46 -24.61 -15.39
CA GLU A 192 11.48 -23.60 -15.76
C GLU A 192 10.88 -22.21 -16.03
N HIS A 193 9.56 -22.05 -15.96
CA HIS A 193 8.88 -20.79 -16.28
C HIS A 193 8.68 -19.89 -15.06
N GLU A 194 8.84 -20.41 -13.84
CA GLU A 194 8.76 -19.61 -12.63
C GLU A 194 10.01 -18.76 -12.42
N THR A 195 9.80 -17.54 -11.94
CA THR A 195 10.87 -16.59 -11.63
C THR A 195 11.14 -16.60 -10.13
N LEU A 196 12.42 -16.67 -9.74
CA LEU A 196 12.82 -16.53 -8.35
C LEU A 196 12.77 -15.06 -7.95
N ILE A 197 12.01 -14.76 -6.90
CA ILE A 197 12.08 -13.49 -6.17
C ILE A 197 13.08 -13.66 -5.04
N ASP A 198 13.99 -12.68 -4.91
CA ASP A 198 14.92 -12.55 -3.80
C ASP A 198 14.76 -11.15 -3.20
N THR A 199 14.37 -11.10 -1.92
CA THR A 199 14.04 -9.86 -1.22
C THR A 199 15.27 -9.08 -0.75
N THR A 200 16.47 -9.64 -0.93
CA THR A 200 17.75 -8.97 -0.66
C THR A 200 18.18 -8.08 -1.83
N ILE A 201 17.58 -8.27 -3.02
CA ILE A 201 17.81 -7.43 -4.19
C ILE A 201 17.18 -6.06 -3.98
N GLN A 202 17.90 -5.01 -4.37
CA GLN A 202 17.43 -3.63 -4.29
C GLN A 202 16.10 -3.47 -5.06
N GLY A 203 15.06 -2.94 -4.38
CA GLY A 203 13.71 -2.81 -4.95
C GLY A 203 12.76 -3.95 -4.58
N ASN A 204 13.28 -5.07 -4.07
CA ASN A 204 12.49 -6.26 -3.71
C ASN A 204 12.32 -6.43 -2.20
N SER A 205 12.61 -5.40 -1.38
CA SER A 205 12.49 -5.54 0.08
C SER A 205 11.06 -5.94 0.47
N ASN A 206 10.95 -6.95 1.33
CA ASN A 206 9.71 -7.43 1.93
C ASN A 206 9.43 -6.83 3.32
N ALA A 207 10.10 -5.73 3.65
CA ALA A 207 9.92 -5.01 4.90
C ALA A 207 8.62 -4.18 4.93
N GLY A 208 8.33 -3.61 6.09
CA GLY A 208 7.23 -2.67 6.26
C GLY A 208 5.86 -3.32 6.35
N HIS A 209 4.84 -2.46 6.30
CA HIS A 209 3.44 -2.81 6.53
C HIS A 209 3.24 -3.43 7.91
N LEU A 210 3.77 -2.76 8.95
CA LEU A 210 3.79 -3.24 10.33
C LEU A 210 2.60 -2.74 11.16
N TYR A 211 1.91 -1.71 10.68
CA TYR A 211 0.80 -1.11 11.40
C TYR A 211 -0.37 -2.11 11.53
N GLY A 212 -0.86 -2.27 12.76
CA GLY A 212 -2.01 -3.14 13.06
C GLY A 212 -1.72 -4.64 13.03
N ILE A 213 -0.49 -5.07 12.74
CA ILE A 213 -0.12 -6.51 12.70
C ILE A 213 0.75 -6.98 13.86
N ASP A 214 1.35 -6.04 14.58
CA ASP A 214 2.29 -6.26 15.69
C ASP A 214 1.63 -6.93 16.91
N GLN A 215 0.35 -6.62 17.15
CA GLN A 215 -0.42 -7.12 18.30
C GLN A 215 -1.25 -8.37 17.98
N LEU A 216 -1.25 -8.84 16.73
CA LEU A 216 -2.08 -9.98 16.33
C LEU A 216 -1.55 -11.29 16.91
N THR A 217 -2.44 -12.06 17.53
CA THR A 217 -2.15 -13.46 17.84
C THR A 217 -2.14 -14.30 16.57
N GLU A 218 -1.66 -15.53 16.66
CA GLU A 218 -1.71 -16.48 15.55
C GLU A 218 -3.15 -16.71 15.05
N ASN A 219 -4.09 -16.86 15.97
CA ASN A 219 -5.50 -17.04 15.62
C ASN A 219 -6.10 -15.79 14.98
N ASP A 220 -5.68 -14.59 15.41
CA ASP A 220 -6.15 -13.34 14.80
C ASP A 220 -5.65 -13.21 13.35
N ARG A 221 -4.40 -13.62 13.06
CA ARG A 221 -3.89 -13.65 11.68
C ARG A 221 -4.72 -14.57 10.79
N TRP A 222 -4.99 -15.79 11.24
CA TRP A 222 -5.82 -16.72 10.49
C TRP A 222 -7.27 -16.25 10.33
N ALA A 223 -7.81 -15.57 11.34
CA ALA A 223 -9.13 -14.93 11.24
C ALA A 223 -9.14 -13.85 10.15
N LEU A 224 -8.15 -12.96 10.13
CA LEU A 224 -8.00 -11.94 9.09
C LEU A 224 -7.79 -12.54 7.70
N VAL A 225 -6.98 -13.60 7.56
CA VAL A 225 -6.81 -14.31 6.28
C VAL A 225 -8.15 -14.86 5.80
N GLU A 226 -8.93 -15.48 6.69
CA GLU A 226 -10.24 -16.03 6.35
C GLU A 226 -11.23 -14.95 5.92
N TYR A 227 -11.27 -13.82 6.64
CA TYR A 227 -12.11 -12.69 6.25
C TYR A 227 -11.71 -12.12 4.89
N GLN A 228 -10.42 -11.99 4.60
CA GLN A 228 -9.93 -11.48 3.31
C GLN A 228 -10.28 -12.40 2.12
N LYS A 229 -10.59 -13.69 2.35
CA LYS A 229 -11.15 -14.57 1.31
C LYS A 229 -12.57 -14.16 0.90
N THR A 230 -13.28 -13.41 1.73
CA THR A 230 -14.66 -12.98 1.48
C THR A 230 -14.75 -11.70 0.65
N LEU A 231 -13.62 -11.00 0.47
CA LEU A 231 -13.52 -9.69 -0.16
C LEU A 231 -13.36 -9.76 -1.68
#